data_AF-A0A2E5WSW2-F1
#
_entry.id   AF-A0A2E5WSW2-F1
#
_cell.length_a   1.000
_cell.length_b   1.000
_cell.length_c   1.000
_cell.angle_alpha   90.00
_cell.angle_beta   90.00
_cell.angle_gamma   90.00
#
_symmetry.space_group_name_H-M   'P 1'
#
loop_
_entity.id
_entity.type
_entity.pdbx_description
1 polymer ?
#
loop_
_entity_poly.entity_id
_entity_poly.type
_entity_poly.pdbx_seq_one_letter_code
_entity_poly.pdbx_strand_id
1 'polypeptide(L)'
;MMELLAAIDADTTAAAADAAANAAGSKLHIGLAALGSALGVGLVGMKAAEATGRNPGAAGDIRTQAIIFAALAEGIVFIAIFLA
;
A
#
# COMPACT_ATOMS: atom_id res chain seq x y z
N MET A 1 -25.56 38.86 18.81
CA MET A 1 -24.25 38.41 19.32
C MET A 1 -24.23 36.91 19.62
N MET A 2 -25.32 36.31 20.14
CA MET A 2 -25.41 34.86 20.38
C MET A 2 -25.43 33.99 19.11
N GLU A 3 -26.01 34.44 17.99
CA GLU A 3 -25.97 33.68 16.72
C GLU A 3 -24.59 33.66 16.04
N LEU A 4 -23.80 34.74 16.20
CA LEU A 4 -22.46 34.82 15.62
C LEU A 4 -21.48 33.83 16.30
N LEU A 5 -21.71 33.55 17.59
CA LEU A 5 -20.91 32.58 18.34
C LEU A 5 -21.24 31.14 17.92
N ALA A 6 -22.52 30.82 17.69
CA ALA A 6 -22.94 29.50 17.23
C ALA A 6 -22.42 29.14 15.81
N ALA A 7 -22.20 30.13 14.95
CA ALA A 7 -21.65 29.92 13.61
C ALA A 7 -20.15 29.54 13.60
N ILE A 8 -19.38 29.97 14.60
CA ILE A 8 -17.94 29.64 14.75
C ILE A 8 -17.76 28.18 15.19
N ASP A 9 -18.67 27.66 16.02
CA ASP A 9 -18.61 26.27 16.51
C ASP A 9 -18.97 25.23 15.43
N ALA A 10 -19.83 25.59 14.46
CA ALA A 10 -20.21 24.71 13.35
C ALA A 10 -19.09 24.51 12.32
N ASP A 11 -18.28 25.54 12.04
CA ASP A 11 -17.19 25.50 11.06
C ASP A 11 -15.96 24.72 11.58
N THR A 12 -15.64 24.89 12.86
CA THR A 12 -14.50 24.22 13.52
C THR A 12 -14.73 22.73 13.77
N THR A 13 -15.98 22.31 14.03
CA THR A 13 -16.33 20.89 14.19
C THR A 13 -16.43 20.15 12.85
N ALA A 14 -16.79 20.83 11.76
CA ALA A 14 -16.79 20.28 10.40
C ALA A 14 -15.35 20.00 9.89
N ALA A 15 -14.39 20.87 10.17
CA ALA A 15 -12.98 20.68 9.81
C ALA A 15 -12.33 19.46 10.52
N ALA A 16 -12.69 19.20 11.78
CA ALA A 16 -12.22 18.02 12.51
C ALA A 16 -12.83 16.70 11.98
N ALA A 17 -14.07 16.74 11.50
CA ALA A 17 -14.74 15.59 10.87
C ALA A 17 -14.18 15.29 9.47
N ASP A 18 -13.87 16.31 8.67
CA ASP A 18 -13.27 16.17 7.34
C ASP A 18 -11.83 15.64 7.41
N ALA A 19 -11.04 16.09 8.39
CA ALA A 19 -9.71 15.55 8.66
C ALA A 19 -9.73 14.05 9.06
N ALA A 20 -10.73 13.64 9.85
CA ALA A 20 -10.92 12.24 10.25
C ALA A 20 -11.43 11.35 9.09
N ALA A 21 -12.31 11.89 8.24
CA ALA A 21 -12.81 11.20 7.04
C ALA A 21 -11.70 10.98 6.00
N ASN A 22 -10.85 12.00 5.76
CA ASN A 22 -9.67 11.88 4.91
C ASN A 22 -8.63 10.91 5.49
N ALA A 23 -8.42 10.89 6.82
CA ALA A 23 -7.51 9.98 7.49
C ALA A 23 -7.95 8.50 7.46
N ALA A 24 -9.25 8.22 7.27
CA ALA A 24 -9.78 6.86 7.13
C ALA A 24 -9.75 6.39 5.66
N GLY A 25 -10.08 7.29 4.72
CA GLY A 25 -9.91 7.04 3.29
C GLY A 25 -8.44 6.77 2.91
N SER A 26 -7.51 7.51 3.51
CA SER A 26 -6.07 7.38 3.23
C SER A 26 -5.46 6.05 3.69
N LYS A 27 -5.95 5.48 4.80
CA LYS A 27 -5.39 4.23 5.34
C LYS A 27 -5.87 2.98 4.61
N LEU A 28 -7.09 2.99 4.08
CA LEU A 28 -7.67 1.83 3.40
C LEU A 28 -6.96 1.54 2.07
N HIS A 29 -6.63 2.57 1.29
CA HIS A 29 -5.94 2.35 0.01
C HIS A 29 -4.50 1.85 0.21
N ILE A 30 -3.80 2.32 1.26
CA ILE A 30 -2.48 1.78 1.62
C ILE A 30 -2.60 0.30 1.99
N GLY A 31 -3.59 -0.05 2.82
CA GLY A 31 -3.85 -1.44 3.21
C GLY A 31 -4.14 -2.35 2.01
N LEU A 32 -4.93 -1.86 1.06
CA LEU A 32 -5.24 -2.61 -0.18
C LEU A 32 -4.01 -2.74 -1.10
N ALA A 33 -3.20 -1.69 -1.24
CA ALA A 33 -1.96 -1.74 -2.00
C ALA A 33 -0.96 -2.73 -1.38
N ALA A 34 -0.79 -2.68 -0.05
CA ALA A 34 0.06 -3.62 0.69
C ALA A 34 -0.43 -5.07 0.55
N LEU A 35 -1.74 -5.30 0.62
CA LEU A 35 -2.33 -6.62 0.43
C LEU A 35 -2.08 -7.16 -0.98
N GLY A 36 -2.30 -6.34 -2.01
CA GLY A 36 -2.02 -6.73 -3.40
C GLY A 36 -0.55 -7.08 -3.63
N SER A 37 0.36 -6.29 -3.05
CA SER A 37 1.81 -6.57 -3.13
C SER A 37 2.20 -7.83 -2.38
N ALA A 38 1.69 -8.06 -1.16
CA ALA A 38 1.98 -9.28 -0.40
C ALA A 38 1.57 -10.54 -1.16
N LEU A 39 0.40 -10.53 -1.81
CA LEU A 39 -0.06 -11.63 -2.65
C LEU A 39 0.82 -11.80 -3.91
N GLY A 40 1.17 -10.71 -4.58
CA GLY A 40 2.03 -10.73 -5.77
C GLY A 40 3.43 -11.27 -5.47
N VAL A 41 4.10 -10.73 -4.45
CA VAL A 41 5.42 -11.17 -3.99
C VAL A 41 5.38 -12.62 -3.51
N GLY A 42 4.33 -13.01 -2.79
CA GLY A 42 4.13 -14.40 -2.34
C GLY A 42 4.06 -15.40 -3.51
N LEU A 43 3.30 -15.07 -4.56
CA LEU A 43 3.21 -15.90 -5.78
C LEU A 43 4.56 -15.98 -6.51
N VAL A 44 5.27 -14.86 -6.65
CA VAL A 44 6.62 -14.82 -7.24
C VAL A 44 7.58 -15.70 -6.46
N GLY A 45 7.59 -15.60 -5.12
CA GLY A 45 8.44 -16.41 -4.25
C GLY A 45 8.15 -17.91 -4.37
N MET A 46 6.88 -18.30 -4.36
CA MET A 46 6.48 -19.70 -4.56
C MET A 46 6.97 -20.24 -5.92
N LYS A 47 6.78 -19.49 -7.00
CA LYS A 47 7.21 -19.92 -8.34
C LYS A 47 8.72 -19.93 -8.50
N ALA A 48 9.43 -18.99 -7.88
CA ALA A 48 10.89 -18.97 -7.85
C ALA A 48 11.45 -20.19 -7.09
N ALA A 49 10.85 -20.57 -5.96
CA ALA A 49 11.25 -21.75 -5.19
C ALA A 49 11.03 -23.04 -5.99
N GLU A 50 9.85 -23.19 -6.60
CA GLU A 50 9.55 -24.31 -7.51
C GLU A 50 10.52 -24.40 -8.70
N ALA A 51 10.80 -23.27 -9.35
CA ALA A 51 11.69 -23.22 -10.51
C ALA A 51 13.13 -23.55 -10.12
N THR A 52 13.60 -23.06 -8.96
CA THR A 52 14.93 -23.32 -8.43
C THR A 52 15.12 -24.80 -8.10
N GLY A 53 14.12 -25.42 -7.46
CA GLY A 53 14.16 -26.85 -7.15
C GLY A 53 14.22 -27.75 -8.38
N ARG A 54 13.57 -27.35 -9.49
CA ARG A 54 13.61 -28.06 -10.77
C ARG A 54 14.86 -27.76 -11.60
N ASN A 55 15.45 -26.57 -11.43
CA ASN A 55 16.58 -26.09 -12.23
C ASN A 55 17.68 -25.48 -11.33
N PRO A 56 18.38 -26.29 -10.52
CA PRO A 56 19.36 -25.78 -9.56
C PRO A 56 20.54 -25.04 -10.22
N GLY A 57 20.90 -25.41 -11.46
CA GLY A 57 21.96 -24.72 -12.22
C GLY A 57 21.62 -23.29 -12.64
N ALA A 58 20.35 -22.91 -12.65
CA ALA A 58 19.87 -21.56 -13.01
C ALA A 58 19.37 -20.76 -11.79
N ALA A 59 19.69 -21.20 -10.57
CA ALA A 59 19.18 -20.59 -9.34
C ALA A 59 19.49 -19.08 -9.22
N GLY A 60 20.67 -18.66 -9.68
CA GLY A 60 21.08 -17.25 -9.68
C GLY A 60 20.18 -16.38 -10.55
N ASP A 61 19.89 -16.84 -11.78
CA ASP A 61 19.04 -16.10 -12.73
C ASP A 61 17.59 -16.05 -12.24
N ILE A 62 17.07 -17.17 -11.73
CA ILE A 62 15.72 -17.24 -11.15
C ILE A 62 15.59 -16.28 -9.97
N ARG A 63 16.56 -16.28 -9.05
CA ARG A 63 16.56 -15.37 -7.89
C ARG A 63 16.62 -13.91 -8.33
N THR A 64 17.42 -13.59 -9.34
CA THR A 64 17.55 -12.22 -9.86
C THR A 64 16.22 -11.76 -10.44
N GLN A 65 15.57 -12.57 -11.27
CA GLN A 65 14.24 -12.27 -11.81
C GLN A 65 13.20 -12.11 -10.70
N ALA A 66 13.20 -13.01 -9.70
CA ALA A 66 12.26 -12.96 -8.58
C ALA A 66 12.39 -11.66 -7.78
N ILE A 67 13.62 -11.20 -7.51
CA ILE A 67 13.86 -9.94 -6.81
C ILE A 67 13.36 -8.75 -7.61
N ILE A 68 13.55 -8.74 -8.94
CA ILE A 68 13.05 -7.65 -9.80
C ILE A 68 11.53 -7.57 -9.74
N PHE A 69 10.84 -8.70 -9.86
CA PHE A 69 9.37 -8.71 -9.76
C PHE A 69 8.87 -8.36 -8.37
N ALA A 70 9.56 -8.81 -7.31
CA ALA A 70 9.21 -8.42 -5.95
C ALA A 70 9.37 -6.91 -5.73
N ALA A 71 10.48 -6.33 -6.20
CA ALA A 71 10.73 -4.90 -6.15
C ALA A 71 9.69 -4.08 -6.95
N LEU A 72 9.23 -4.59 -8.10
CA LEU A 72 8.17 -3.94 -8.88
C LEU A 72 6.84 -3.92 -8.11
N ALA A 73 6.50 -5.01 -7.42
CA ALA A 73 5.29 -5.10 -6.59
C ALA A 73 5.37 -4.18 -5.36
N GLU A 74 6.51 -4.13 -4.69
CA GLU A 74 6.76 -3.23 -3.55
C GLU A 74 6.80 -1.76 -3.97
N GLY A 75 7.33 -1.44 -5.15
CA GLY A 75 7.39 -0.08 -5.69
C GLY A 75 6.01 0.58 -5.80
N ILE A 76 4.97 -0.18 -6.16
CA ILE A 76 3.59 0.31 -6.23
C ILE A 76 3.07 0.69 -4.83
N VAL A 77 3.44 -0.07 -3.80
CA VAL A 77 3.06 0.22 -2.40
C VAL A 77 3.73 1.50 -1.93
N PHE A 78 4.99 1.72 -2.28
CA PHE A 78 5.66 2.99 -1.98
C PHE A 78 4.93 4.17 -2.60
N ILE A 79 4.50 4.08 -3.87
CA ILE A 79 3.69 5.12 -4.50
C ILE A 79 2.38 5.33 -3.73
N ALA A 80 1.69 4.25 -3.35
CA ALA A 80 0.44 4.32 -2.61
C ALA A 80 0.58 4.93 -1.20
N ILE A 81 1.74 4.77 -0.54
CA ILE A 81 2.04 5.38 0.76
C ILE A 81 2.41 6.86 0.60
N PHE A 82 3.21 7.21 -0.40
CA PHE A 82 3.69 8.57 -0.60
C PHE A 82 2.63 9.52 -1.17
N LEU A 83 1.64 9.00 -1.89
CA LEU A 83 0.56 9.78 -2.51
C LEU A 83 -0.72 9.80 -1.65
N ALA A 84 -0.66 9.27 -0.42
CA ALA A 84 -1.74 9.13 0.56
C ALA A 84 -2.00 10.39 1.39
#